data_AF-A0A357FVL8-F1
#
_entry.id   AF-A0A357FVL8-F1
#
_cell.length_a   1.000
_cell.length_b   1.000
_cell.length_c   1.000
_cell.angle_alpha   90.00
_cell.angle_beta   90.00
_cell.angle_gamma   90.00
#
_symmetry.space_group_name_H-M   'P 1'
#
loop_
_entity.id
_entity.type
_entity.pdbx_description
1 polymer ?
#
loop_
_entity_poly.entity_id
_entity_poly.type
_entity_poly.pdbx_seq_one_letter_code
_entity_poly.pdbx_strand_id
1 'polypeptide(L)'
;MQNTTAAAPAPKPTYSLLWDESAIIDDKAKDLLESGIAETESEAFEMASLDYDFIEWEFDDFLEEFGRILHRISSKGQYFVEGENMGWRHLSGWAIVEAEDARAFMSRAFPKTSDWTLRGQFDRKRRVLTYTLSHHDAPTGELYTVRACRAEDRRRQ
;
A
#
# COMPACT_ATOMS: atom_id res chain seq x y z
N MET A 1 -35.40 -23.09 -25.36
CA MET A 1 -34.27 -23.03 -24.40
C MET A 1 -33.49 -21.77 -24.72
N GLN A 2 -33.59 -20.74 -23.87
CA GLN A 2 -32.83 -19.50 -24.03
C GLN A 2 -31.62 -19.57 -23.11
N ASN A 3 -30.42 -19.61 -23.69
CA ASN A 3 -29.17 -19.51 -22.94
C ASN A 3 -28.95 -18.05 -22.57
N THR A 4 -29.21 -17.72 -21.31
CA THR A 4 -28.86 -16.42 -20.73
C THR A 4 -27.39 -16.49 -20.30
N THR A 5 -26.48 -16.01 -21.16
CA THR A 5 -25.09 -15.77 -20.75
C THR A 5 -25.09 -14.61 -19.75
N ALA A 6 -24.86 -14.91 -18.48
CA ALA A 6 -24.62 -13.89 -17.46
C ALA A 6 -23.38 -13.09 -17.86
N ALA A 7 -23.53 -11.78 -18.07
CA ALA A 7 -22.40 -10.89 -18.28
C ALA A 7 -21.51 -10.92 -17.03
N ALA A 8 -20.19 -11.10 -17.22
CA ALA A 8 -19.22 -11.02 -16.15
C ALA A 8 -19.33 -9.65 -15.44
N PRO A 9 -19.19 -9.59 -14.10
CA PRO A 9 -19.29 -8.34 -13.37
C PRO A 9 -18.27 -7.33 -13.93
N ALA A 10 -18.73 -6.10 -14.17
CA ALA A 10 -17.85 -5.03 -14.59
C ALA A 10 -16.67 -4.90 -13.60
N PRO A 11 -15.42 -4.75 -14.08
CA PRO A 11 -14.28 -4.66 -13.19
C PRO A 11 -14.47 -3.48 -12.23
N LYS A 12 -14.22 -3.72 -10.94
CA LYS A 12 -14.32 -2.68 -9.92
C LYS A 12 -13.46 -1.47 -10.36
N PRO A 13 -13.99 -0.24 -10.29
CA PRO A 13 -13.29 0.96 -10.73
C PRO A 13 -12.10 1.30 -9.82
N THR A 14 -12.06 0.71 -8.62
CA THR A 14 -11.05 0.92 -7.60
C THR A 14 -10.35 -0.40 -7.23
N TYR A 15 -9.05 -0.30 -6.95
CA TYR A 15 -8.24 -1.38 -6.40
C TYR A 15 -7.75 -1.00 -5.01
N SER A 16 -7.79 -1.94 -4.07
CA SER A 16 -7.18 -1.78 -2.77
C SER A 16 -5.68 -2.08 -2.87
N LEU A 17 -4.88 -1.29 -2.15
CA LEU A 17 -3.47 -1.57 -1.90
C LEU A 17 -3.30 -1.61 -0.38
N LEU A 18 -2.89 -2.74 0.19
CA LEU A 18 -2.82 -2.92 1.64
C LEU A 18 -1.44 -3.47 2.03
N TRP A 19 -0.87 -2.90 3.09
CA TRP A 19 0.27 -3.47 3.80
C TRP A 19 0.02 -3.33 5.29
N ASP A 20 0.04 -4.45 6.00
CA ASP A 20 -0.16 -4.53 7.43
C ASP A 20 0.52 -5.81 7.93
N GLU A 21 1.82 -5.70 8.25
CA GLU A 21 2.65 -6.85 8.65
C GLU A 21 2.04 -7.59 9.84
N SER A 22 1.52 -6.86 10.84
CA SER A 22 0.85 -7.47 11.99
C SER A 22 -0.38 -8.26 11.58
N ALA A 23 -1.23 -7.73 10.70
CA ALA A 23 -2.40 -8.46 10.23
C ALA A 23 -2.02 -9.71 9.41
N ILE A 24 -0.95 -9.64 8.62
CA ILE A 24 -0.41 -10.80 7.88
C ILE A 24 0.08 -11.88 8.84
N ILE A 25 0.81 -11.49 9.89
CA ILE A 25 1.26 -12.40 10.95
C ILE A 25 0.08 -13.01 11.68
N ASP A 26 -0.94 -12.21 12.04
CA ASP A 26 -2.15 -12.68 12.72
C ASP A 26 -2.93 -13.70 11.87
N ASP A 27 -3.08 -13.43 10.57
CA ASP A 27 -3.76 -14.34 9.64
C ASP A 27 -2.98 -15.66 9.51
N LYS A 28 -1.65 -15.61 9.38
CA LYS A 28 -0.79 -16.80 9.35
C LYS A 28 -0.83 -17.59 10.65
N ALA A 29 -0.80 -16.91 11.80
CA ALA A 29 -0.89 -17.54 13.11
C ALA A 29 -2.23 -18.27 13.26
N LYS A 30 -3.32 -17.67 12.80
CA LYS A 30 -4.63 -18.32 12.78
C LYS A 30 -4.63 -19.59 11.93
N ASP A 31 -4.03 -19.56 10.74
CA ASP A 31 -3.91 -20.73 9.87
C ASP A 31 -3.07 -21.85 10.51
N LEU A 32 -1.99 -21.50 11.21
CA LEU A 32 -1.14 -22.47 11.94
C LEU A 32 -1.90 -23.15 13.08
N LEU A 33 -2.76 -22.40 13.78
CA LEU A 33 -3.61 -22.94 14.84
C LEU A 33 -4.73 -23.83 14.28
N GLU A 34 -5.43 -23.37 13.24
CA GLU A 34 -6.53 -24.12 12.60
C GLU A 34 -6.04 -25.41 11.92
N SER A 35 -4.80 -25.42 11.40
CA SER A 35 -4.16 -26.62 10.84
C SER A 35 -3.57 -27.57 11.88
N GLY A 36 -3.56 -27.20 13.16
CA GLY A 36 -2.97 -27.99 14.24
C GLY A 36 -1.44 -28.09 14.19
N ILE A 37 -0.78 -27.18 13.47
CA ILE A 37 0.69 -27.07 13.45
C ILE A 37 1.18 -26.47 14.76
N ALA A 38 0.48 -25.46 15.27
CA ALA A 38 0.69 -24.89 16.60
C ALA A 38 -0.38 -25.37 17.58
N GLU A 39 -0.01 -25.59 18.84
CA GLU A 39 -0.93 -26.05 19.89
C GLU A 39 -1.64 -24.90 20.60
N THR A 40 -1.04 -23.69 20.59
CA THR A 40 -1.56 -22.51 21.27
C THR A 40 -1.48 -21.25 20.40
N GLU A 41 -2.31 -20.26 20.71
CA GLU A 41 -2.27 -18.95 20.04
C GLU A 41 -0.89 -18.27 20.14
N SER A 42 -0.25 -18.37 21.31
CA SER A 42 1.08 -17.76 21.53
C SER A 42 2.16 -18.43 20.69
N GLU A 43 2.14 -19.76 20.61
CA GLU A 43 3.07 -20.52 19.76
C GLU A 43 2.82 -20.20 18.28
N ALA A 44 1.56 -20.15 17.86
CA ALA A 44 1.19 -19.84 16.48
C ALA A 44 1.69 -18.44 16.06
N PHE A 45 1.52 -17.43 16.93
CA PHE A 45 1.99 -16.08 16.69
C PHE A 45 3.53 -16.01 16.63
N GLU A 46 4.23 -16.69 17.54
CA GLU A 46 5.70 -16.74 17.52
C GLU A 46 6.21 -17.41 16.25
N MET A 47 5.62 -18.54 15.84
CA MET A 47 5.96 -19.22 14.59
C MET A 47 5.72 -18.33 13.37
N ALA A 48 4.56 -17.67 13.29
CA ALA A 48 4.24 -16.75 12.19
C ALA A 48 5.18 -15.54 12.14
N SER A 49 5.50 -14.95 13.29
CA SER A 49 6.38 -13.78 13.39
C SER A 49 7.83 -14.09 13.02
N LEU A 50 8.26 -15.35 13.16
CA LEU A 50 9.61 -15.81 12.83
C LEU A 50 9.73 -16.35 11.40
N ASP A 51 8.62 -16.44 10.66
CA ASP A 51 8.61 -16.87 9.25
C ASP A 51 8.98 -15.70 8.33
N TYR A 52 10.24 -15.27 8.39
CA TYR A 52 10.74 -14.12 7.63
C TYR A 52 10.62 -14.31 6.12
N ASP A 53 10.77 -15.54 5.63
CA ASP A 53 10.64 -15.85 4.21
C ASP A 53 9.19 -15.58 3.74
N PHE A 54 8.19 -15.98 4.54
CA PHE A 54 6.79 -15.69 4.26
C PHE A 54 6.50 -14.18 4.26
N ILE A 55 6.99 -13.45 5.27
CA ILE A 55 6.79 -12.00 5.37
C ILE A 55 7.45 -11.27 4.20
N GLU A 56 8.67 -11.68 3.80
CA GLU A 56 9.37 -11.11 2.65
C GLU A 56 8.60 -11.35 1.35
N TRP A 57 8.02 -12.54 1.17
CA TRP A 57 7.20 -12.86 0.00
C TRP A 57 5.94 -11.99 -0.07
N GLU A 58 5.21 -11.84 1.03
CA GLU A 58 4.04 -10.95 1.10
C GLU A 58 4.42 -9.48 0.83
N PHE A 59 5.59 -9.05 1.30
CA PHE A 59 6.09 -7.71 1.04
C PHE A 59 6.45 -7.49 -0.44
N ASP A 60 7.07 -8.47 -1.08
CA ASP A 60 7.40 -8.41 -2.50
C ASP A 60 6.13 -8.40 -3.37
N ASP A 61 5.09 -9.17 -3.01
CA ASP A 61 3.77 -9.12 -3.65
C ASP A 61 3.11 -7.73 -3.51
N PHE A 62 3.18 -7.14 -2.31
CA PHE A 62 2.75 -5.76 -2.08
C PHE A 62 3.51 -4.77 -2.97
N LEU A 63 4.84 -4.88 -3.06
CA LEU A 63 5.67 -4.00 -3.88
C LEU A 63 5.38 -4.15 -5.36
N GLU A 64 5.12 -5.37 -5.84
CA GLU A 64 4.75 -5.61 -7.23
C GLU A 64 3.42 -4.89 -7.57
N GLU A 65 2.40 -5.05 -6.73
CA GLU A 65 1.11 -4.39 -6.95
C GLU A 65 1.22 -2.87 -6.83
N PHE A 66 1.98 -2.36 -5.85
CA PHE A 66 2.24 -0.94 -5.73
C PHE A 66 2.97 -0.40 -6.97
N GLY A 67 3.98 -1.11 -7.47
CA GLY A 67 4.70 -0.76 -8.68
C GLY A 67 3.81 -0.73 -9.92
N ARG A 68 2.89 -1.69 -10.06
CA ARG A 68 1.87 -1.70 -11.13
C ARG A 68 0.95 -0.49 -11.04
N ILE A 69 0.52 -0.10 -9.84
CA ILE A 69 -0.31 1.10 -9.62
C ILE A 69 0.47 2.36 -10.02
N LEU A 70 1.70 2.51 -9.54
CA LEU A 70 2.58 3.64 -9.87
C LEU A 70 2.80 3.75 -11.39
N HIS A 71 3.09 2.63 -12.06
CA HIS A 71 3.24 2.62 -13.52
C HIS A 71 1.96 3.07 -14.26
N ARG A 72 0.78 2.67 -13.77
CA ARG A 72 -0.52 3.11 -14.32
C ARG A 72 -0.76 4.61 -14.10
N ILE A 73 -0.29 5.16 -12.99
CA ILE A 73 -0.33 6.61 -12.71
C ILE A 73 0.60 7.34 -13.68
N SER A 74 1.87 6.95 -13.73
CA SER A 74 2.90 7.60 -14.55
C SER A 74 3.92 6.60 -15.05
N SER A 75 3.84 6.25 -16.34
CA SER A 75 4.82 5.36 -16.99
C SER A 75 6.21 5.99 -17.12
N LYS A 76 6.35 7.28 -16.83
CA LYS A 76 7.63 8.03 -16.84
C LYS A 76 8.28 8.10 -15.46
N GLY A 77 7.65 7.55 -14.42
CA GLY A 77 8.19 7.59 -13.06
C GLY A 77 8.16 8.97 -12.42
N GLN A 78 7.22 9.84 -12.80
CA GLN A 78 7.13 11.21 -12.29
C GLN A 78 5.76 11.46 -11.66
N TYR A 79 5.75 11.72 -10.36
CA TYR A 79 4.58 11.76 -9.51
C TYR A 79 4.47 13.11 -8.81
N PHE A 80 3.24 13.59 -8.66
CA PHE A 80 2.90 14.65 -7.73
C PHE A 80 2.24 14.01 -6.52
N VAL A 81 2.83 14.23 -5.35
CA VAL A 81 2.41 13.63 -4.08
C VAL A 81 1.97 14.75 -3.16
N GLU A 82 0.71 14.73 -2.77
CA GLU A 82 0.16 15.60 -1.74
C GLU A 82 0.09 14.81 -0.44
N GLY A 83 0.58 15.40 0.64
CA GLY A 83 0.53 14.83 1.98
C GLY A 83 -0.22 15.78 2.90
N GLU A 84 -1.13 15.23 3.70
CA GLU A 84 -1.89 15.92 4.73
C GLU A 84 -1.75 15.18 6.05
N ASN A 85 -1.89 15.91 7.15
CA ASN A 85 -1.81 15.34 8.49
C ASN A 85 -0.46 14.65 8.80
N MET A 86 0.64 15.13 8.22
CA MET A 86 1.96 14.49 8.33
C MET A 86 2.63 14.76 9.69
N GLY A 87 3.06 13.68 10.34
CA GLY A 87 3.72 13.63 11.63
C GLY A 87 2.93 14.27 12.79
N TRP A 88 3.58 14.37 13.94
CA TRP A 88 2.99 14.97 15.16
C TRP A 88 2.58 16.44 15.02
N ARG A 89 3.09 17.15 14.00
CA ARG A 89 2.77 18.57 13.73
C ARG A 89 1.58 18.74 12.78
N HIS A 90 1.00 17.66 12.26
CA HIS A 90 -0.10 17.68 11.30
C HIS A 90 0.19 18.56 10.07
N LEU A 91 1.42 18.49 9.56
CA LEU A 91 1.83 19.31 8.42
C LEU A 91 1.12 18.85 7.14
N SER A 92 0.93 19.78 6.21
CA SER A 92 0.41 19.48 4.88
C SER A 92 1.32 20.12 3.84
N GLY A 93 1.46 19.47 2.70
CA GLY A 93 2.36 19.93 1.66
C GLY A 93 2.32 19.02 0.44
N TRP A 94 3.22 19.27 -0.49
CA TRP A 94 3.35 18.48 -1.69
C TRP A 94 4.81 18.34 -2.09
N ALA A 95 5.10 17.29 -2.83
CA ALA A 95 6.40 17.05 -3.43
C ALA A 95 6.24 16.46 -4.84
N ILE A 96 7.21 16.74 -5.69
CA ILE A 96 7.39 16.00 -6.94
C ILE A 96 8.36 14.86 -6.64
N VAL A 97 7.89 13.63 -6.80
CA VAL A 97 8.67 12.42 -6.61
C VAL A 97 8.98 11.84 -7.97
N GLU A 98 10.27 11.63 -8.24
CA GLU A 98 10.71 10.81 -9.36
C GLU A 98 11.06 9.42 -8.83
N ALA A 99 10.58 8.34 -9.43
CA ALA A 99 10.86 6.99 -8.98
C ALA A 99 10.60 6.00 -10.12
N GLU A 100 11.52 5.06 -10.30
CA GLU A 100 11.42 4.02 -11.32
C GLU A 100 10.63 2.80 -10.87
N ASP A 101 10.55 2.57 -9.56
CA ASP A 101 9.82 1.46 -8.94
C ASP A 101 9.19 1.87 -7.58
N ALA A 102 8.52 0.91 -6.94
CA ALA A 102 7.85 1.11 -5.66
C ALA A 102 8.84 1.40 -4.52
N ARG A 103 9.99 0.70 -4.47
CA ARG A 103 11.00 0.89 -3.41
C ARG A 103 11.61 2.30 -3.47
N ALA A 104 11.96 2.76 -4.67
CA ALA A 104 12.45 4.11 -4.93
C ALA A 104 11.40 5.18 -4.55
N PHE A 105 10.12 4.93 -4.86
CA PHE A 105 9.03 5.82 -4.47
C PHE A 105 8.92 5.92 -2.95
N MET A 106 8.85 4.78 -2.25
CA MET A 106 8.76 4.72 -0.79
C MET A 106 9.94 5.43 -0.12
N SER A 107 11.17 5.19 -0.61
CA SER A 107 12.38 5.85 -0.07
C SER A 107 12.33 7.38 -0.09
N ARG A 108 11.50 7.97 -0.95
CA ARG A 108 11.36 9.41 -1.15
C ARG A 108 10.09 9.98 -0.52
N ALA A 109 9.00 9.23 -0.52
CA ALA A 109 7.68 9.73 -0.13
C ALA A 109 7.25 9.29 1.28
N PHE A 110 7.85 8.23 1.84
CA PHE A 110 7.45 7.67 3.14
C PHE A 110 8.34 8.21 4.27
N PRO A 111 7.85 8.23 5.53
CA PRO A 111 8.67 8.46 6.70
C PRO A 111 9.81 7.43 6.79
N LYS A 112 10.95 7.86 7.33
CA LYS A 112 12.14 7.01 7.51
C LYS A 112 12.02 6.16 8.78
N THR A 113 11.03 5.29 8.80
CA THR A 113 10.80 4.30 9.86
C THR A 113 10.65 2.91 9.27
N SER A 114 11.02 1.89 10.05
CA SER A 114 10.85 0.49 9.69
C SER A 114 9.44 -0.03 9.93
N ASP A 115 8.60 0.70 10.68
CA ASP A 115 7.28 0.23 11.09
C ASP A 115 6.20 1.20 10.61
N TRP A 116 5.37 0.72 9.68
CA TRP A 116 4.23 1.44 9.12
C TRP A 116 3.22 0.47 8.51
N THR A 117 1.97 0.91 8.44
CA THR A 117 0.90 0.24 7.70
C THR A 117 0.36 1.16 6.60
N LEU A 118 -0.08 0.58 5.49
CA LEU A 118 -0.66 1.31 4.37
C LEU A 118 -2.05 0.78 4.06
N ARG A 119 -3.02 1.70 3.97
CA ARG A 119 -4.37 1.41 3.44
C ARG A 119 -4.69 2.34 2.28
N GLY A 120 -4.62 1.81 1.07
CA GLY A 120 -4.74 2.55 -0.17
C GLY A 120 -5.93 2.16 -1.04
N GLN A 121 -6.39 3.12 -1.83
CA GLN A 121 -7.40 2.96 -2.88
C GLN A 121 -6.90 3.64 -4.16
N PHE A 122 -6.78 2.87 -5.23
CA PHE A 122 -6.41 3.35 -6.54
C PHE A 122 -7.65 3.48 -7.44
N ASP A 123 -8.01 4.71 -7.82
CA ASP A 123 -9.03 4.98 -8.83
C ASP A 123 -8.43 4.85 -10.23
N ARG A 124 -8.82 3.81 -10.97
CA ARG A 124 -8.31 3.53 -12.31
C ARG A 124 -8.68 4.59 -13.34
N LYS A 125 -9.87 5.19 -13.19
CA LYS A 125 -10.42 6.15 -14.16
C LYS A 125 -9.71 7.48 -14.02
N ARG A 126 -9.48 7.91 -12.78
CA ARG A 126 -8.75 9.15 -12.47
C ARG A 126 -7.24 8.96 -12.49
N ARG A 127 -6.76 7.72 -12.37
CA ARG A 127 -5.35 7.35 -12.17
C ARG A 127 -4.76 8.08 -10.96
N VAL A 128 -5.50 8.00 -9.85
CA VAL A 128 -5.14 8.61 -8.57
C VAL A 128 -5.12 7.51 -7.52
N LEU A 129 -4.02 7.44 -6.77
CA LEU A 129 -3.92 6.61 -5.57
C LEU A 129 -4.08 7.52 -4.36
N THR A 130 -5.02 7.19 -3.49
CA THR A 130 -5.13 7.80 -2.16
C THR A 130 -4.81 6.74 -1.12
N TYR A 131 -3.96 7.04 -0.15
CA TYR A 131 -3.68 6.09 0.93
C TYR A 131 -3.51 6.77 2.27
N THR A 132 -3.85 6.04 3.31
CA THR A 132 -3.48 6.35 4.69
C THR A 132 -2.22 5.57 5.03
N LEU A 133 -1.22 6.27 5.57
CA LEU A 133 0.01 5.67 6.08
C LEU A 133 0.08 5.89 7.59
N SER A 134 -0.05 4.83 8.38
CA SER A 134 0.04 4.92 9.85
C SER A 134 1.38 4.40 10.33
N HIS A 135 1.99 5.12 11.28
CA HIS A 135 3.24 4.74 11.95
C HIS A 135 3.24 5.33 13.37
N HIS A 136 4.21 4.98 14.20
CA HIS A 136 4.22 5.37 15.62
C HIS A 136 4.12 6.89 15.89
N ASP A 137 4.64 7.74 14.99
CA ASP A 137 4.53 9.21 15.09
C ASP A 137 3.21 9.77 14.53
N ALA A 138 2.42 8.95 13.81
CA ALA A 138 1.13 9.28 13.24
C ALA A 138 0.18 8.06 13.32
N PRO A 139 -0.28 7.67 14.52
CA PRO A 139 -1.06 6.44 14.70
C PRO A 139 -2.44 6.50 14.03
N THR A 140 -3.02 7.71 13.89
CA THR A 140 -4.26 7.94 13.13
C THR A 140 -4.04 8.05 11.61
N GLY A 141 -2.79 8.01 11.19
CA GLY A 141 -2.38 8.00 9.80
C GLY A 141 -2.16 9.39 9.19
N GLU A 142 -1.17 9.44 8.32
CA GLU A 142 -0.94 10.50 7.36
C GLU A 142 -1.76 10.20 6.09
N LEU A 143 -2.29 11.23 5.45
CA LEU A 143 -3.11 11.09 4.25
C LEU A 143 -2.32 11.50 3.02
N TYR A 144 -2.26 10.63 2.03
CA TYR A 144 -1.52 10.88 0.80
C TYR A 144 -2.41 10.76 -0.44
N THR A 145 -2.20 11.66 -1.39
CA THR A 145 -2.77 11.61 -2.74
C THR A 145 -1.65 11.63 -3.77
N VAL A 146 -1.63 10.63 -4.64
CA VAL A 146 -0.62 10.46 -5.69
C VAL A 146 -1.27 10.49 -7.05
N ARG A 147 -0.75 11.34 -7.92
CA ARG A 147 -1.15 11.46 -9.33
C ARG A 147 0.05 11.69 -10.22
N ALA A 148 -0.14 11.60 -11.54
CA ALA A 148 0.91 11.97 -12.49
C ALA A 148 1.32 13.44 -12.30
N CYS A 149 2.63 13.71 -12.32
CA CYS A 149 3.15 15.06 -12.33
C CYS A 149 2.81 15.75 -13.67
N ARG A 150 2.25 16.95 -13.59
CA ARG A 150 1.87 17.77 -14.75
C ARG A 150 2.86 18.91 -14.95
N ALA A 151 2.86 19.49 -16.14
CA ALA A 151 3.76 20.61 -16.47
C ALA A 151 3.54 21.83 -15.56
N GLU A 152 2.32 22.04 -15.07
CA GLU A 152 1.95 23.11 -14.14
C GLU A 152 2.53 22.93 -12.73
N ASP A 153 2.68 21.68 -12.27
CA ASP A 153 3.23 21.38 -10.94
C ASP A 153 4.70 21.78 -10.85
N ARG A 154 5.46 21.55 -11.93
CA ARG A 154 6.90 21.89 -12.03
C ARG A 154 7.18 23.38 -12.00
N ARG A 155 6.17 24.21 -12.29
CA ARG A 155 6.30 25.68 -12.25
C ARG A 155 6.06 26.26 -10.86
N ARG A 156 5.59 25.44 -9.91
CA ARG A 156 5.35 25.82 -8.52
C ARG A 156 6.52 25.47 -7.59
N GLN A 157 7.52 24.78 -8.11
CA GLN A 157 8.76 24.42 -7.42
C GLN A 157 9.72 25.62 -7.41
#